data_AF-A0A7D5RVI2-F1
#
_entry.id   AF-A0A7D5RVI2-F1
#
_cell.length_a   1.000
_cell.length_b   1.000
_cell.length_c   1.000
_cell.angle_alpha   90.00
_cell.angle_beta   90.00
_cell.angle_gamma   90.00
#
_symmetry.space_group_name_H-M   'P 1'
#
loop_
_entity.id
_entity.type
_entity.pdbx_description
1 polymer ?
#
loop_
_entity_poly.entity_id
_entity_poly.type
_entity_poly.pdbx_seq_one_letter_code
_entity_poly.pdbx_strand_id
1 'polypeptide(L)' 'MSKYETRKKRTYRSETRDAQAANTRLHILRAAKELFQSEGFDQVTIQSLALAAEVSMPTIYALLNPNEEFYRH' A
#
# COMPACT_ATOMS: atom_id res chain seq x y z
N MET A 1 9.75 -30.06 -12.03
CA MET A 1 8.31 -29.74 -12.19
C MET A 1 7.66 -29.69 -10.81
N SER A 2 6.79 -28.70 -10.63
CA SER A 2 5.87 -28.45 -9.51
C SER A 2 6.50 -28.19 -8.13
N LYS A 3 6.61 -26.90 -7.77
CA LYS A 3 6.65 -26.45 -6.37
C LYS A 3 5.85 -25.18 -6.31
N TYR A 4 4.70 -25.17 -5.64
CA TYR A 4 4.22 -24.14 -4.71
C TYR A 4 2.84 -24.60 -4.24
N GLU A 5 2.84 -25.54 -3.31
CA GLU A 5 1.66 -25.92 -2.55
C GLU A 5 1.22 -24.72 -1.73
N THR A 6 0.02 -24.20 -2.00
CA THR A 6 -0.57 -23.03 -1.36
C THR A 6 -0.76 -23.27 0.14
N ARG A 7 0.25 -22.94 0.94
CA ARG A 7 0.13 -22.97 2.40
C ARG A 7 -0.79 -21.85 2.87
N LYS A 8 -2.04 -22.24 3.08
CA LYS A 8 -3.12 -21.63 3.89
C LYS A 8 -2.54 -20.65 4.94
N LYS A 9 -2.52 -19.35 4.63
CA LYS A 9 -2.02 -18.30 5.54
C LYS A 9 -2.99 -18.13 6.72
N ARG A 10 -2.59 -18.73 7.84
CA ARG A 10 -2.85 -18.38 9.25
C ARG A 10 -3.91 -17.29 9.50
N THR A 11 -5.09 -17.74 9.89
CA THR A 11 -6.22 -17.00 10.45
C THR A 11 -5.89 -16.40 11.83
N TYR A 12 -5.05 -15.35 11.91
CA TYR A 12 -4.74 -14.71 13.20
C TYR A 12 -4.71 -13.16 13.20
N ARG A 13 -5.13 -12.47 12.13
CA ARG A 13 -4.93 -11.00 12.09
C ARG A 13 -6.18 -10.20 11.71
N SER A 14 -7.20 -10.35 12.56
CA SER A 14 -8.40 -9.54 12.79
C SER A 14 -8.99 -8.78 11.60
N GLU A 15 -10.25 -9.08 11.30
CA GLU A 15 -11.12 -8.36 10.35
C GLU A 15 -11.02 -6.83 10.48
N THR A 16 -10.73 -6.32 11.68
CA THR A 16 -10.50 -4.91 11.99
C THR A 16 -9.23 -4.31 11.36
N ARG A 17 -8.14 -5.07 11.25
CA ARG A 17 -6.89 -4.59 10.63
C ARG A 17 -6.97 -4.60 9.12
N ASP A 18 -7.68 -5.57 8.55
CA ASP A 18 -7.96 -5.60 7.11
C ASP A 18 -8.89 -4.45 6.70
N ALA A 19 -9.92 -4.16 7.52
CA ALA A 19 -10.78 -2.99 7.31
C ALA A 19 -10.01 -1.67 7.41
N GLN A 20 -9.11 -1.53 8.40
CA GLN A 20 -8.28 -0.35 8.54
C GLN A 20 -7.30 -0.19 7.37
N ALA A 21 -6.67 -1.28 6.92
CA ALA A 21 -5.78 -1.27 5.77
C ALA A 21 -6.52 -0.91 4.47
N ALA A 22 -7.75 -1.41 4.31
CA ALA A 22 -8.62 -1.06 3.17
C ALA A 22 -8.98 0.43 3.16
N ASN A 23 -9.30 1.00 4.32
CA ASN A 23 -9.58 2.44 4.46
C ASN A 23 -8.36 3.30 4.13
N THR A 24 -7.18 2.95 4.67
CA THR A 24 -5.93 3.64 4.35
C THR A 24 -5.61 3.57 2.86
N ARG A 25 -5.81 2.41 2.23
CA ARG A 25 -5.63 2.25 0.79
C ARG A 25 -6.59 3.11 -0.02
N LEU A 26 -7.86 3.20 0.40
CA LEU A 26 -8.86 4.04 -0.26
C LEU A 26 -8.51 5.53 -0.16
N HIS A 27 -8.02 5.99 1.00
CA HIS A 27 -7.59 7.37 1.19
C HIS A 27 -6.41 7.71 0.26
N ILE A 28 -5.40 6.83 0.19
CA ILE A 28 -4.25 7.03 -0.71
C ILE A 28 -4.67 7.08 -2.17
N LEU A 29 -5.59 6.20 -2.61
CA LEU A 29 -6.07 6.20 -4.00
C LEU A 29 -6.86 7.46 -4.35
N ARG A 30 -7.64 8.00 -3.42
CA ARG A 30 -8.37 9.26 -3.61
C ARG A 30 -7.41 10.44 -3.72
N ALA A 31 -6.46 10.56 -2.79
CA ALA A 31 -5.44 11.60 -2.82
C ALA A 31 -4.60 11.53 -4.11
N ALA A 32 -4.20 10.33 -4.54
CA ALA A 32 -3.47 10.15 -5.80
C ALA A 32 -4.29 10.64 -7.00
N LYS A 33 -5.57 10.27 -7.06
CA LYS A 33 -6.46 10.69 -8.15
C LYS A 33 -6.58 12.22 -8.21
N GLU A 34 -6.76 12.88 -7.07
CA GLU A 34 -6.88 14.34 -6.99
C GLU A 34 -5.59 15.03 -7.44
N LEU A 35 -4.44 14.58 -6.92
CA LEU A 35 -3.13 15.10 -7.29
C LEU A 35 -2.82 14.91 -8.78
N PHE A 36 -3.12 13.74 -9.34
CA PHE A 36 -2.92 13.49 -10.76
C PHE A 36 -3.83 14.37 -11.64
N GLN A 37 -5.02 14.72 -11.16
CA GLN A 37 -5.93 15.61 -11.88
C GLN A 37 -5.49 17.07 -11.81
N SER A 38 -4.90 17.51 -10.70
CA SER A 38 -4.47 18.91 -10.51
C SER A 38 -3.10 19.21 -11.11
N GLU A 39 -2.13 18.32 -10.92
CA GLU A 39 -0.70 18.58 -11.21
C GLU A 39 -0.18 17.77 -12.42
N GLY A 40 -0.94 16.77 -12.88
CA GLY A 40 -0.47 15.81 -13.87
C GLY A 40 0.44 14.74 -13.26
N PHE A 41 0.63 13.63 -13.99
CA PHE A 41 1.33 12.45 -13.45
C PHE A 41 2.82 12.68 -13.16
N ASP A 42 3.49 13.55 -13.92
CA ASP A 42 4.95 13.74 -13.84
C ASP A 42 5.42 14.53 -12.62
N GLN A 43 4.54 15.34 -12.02
CA GLN A 43 4.86 16.21 -10.88
C GLN A 43 4.55 15.56 -9.52
N VAL A 44 3.73 14.50 -9.51
CA VAL A 44 3.28 13.88 -8.26
C VAL A 44 4.36 12.99 -7.68
N THR A 45 4.88 13.37 -6.52
CA THR A 45 5.88 12.59 -5.79
C THR A 45 5.25 11.72 -4.70
N ILE A 46 5.98 10.69 -4.24
CA ILE A 46 5.57 9.89 -3.07
C ILE A 46 5.42 10.76 -1.83
N GLN A 47 6.20 11.85 -1.70
CA GLN A 47 6.08 12.78 -0.59
C GLN A 47 4.77 13.58 -0.66
N SER A 48 4.45 14.15 -1.84
CA SER A 48 3.19 14.89 -2.05
C SER A 48 1.98 14.00 -1.81
N LEU A 49 2.06 12.74 -2.27
CA LEU A 49 1.03 11.75 -2.05
C LEU A 49 0.86 11.36 -0.58
N ALA A 50 1.97 11.17 0.16
CA ALA A 50 1.96 10.87 1.59
C ALA A 50 1.29 11.99 2.39
N LEU A 51 1.64 13.24 2.06
CA LEU A 51 1.05 14.42 2.68
C LEU A 51 -0.45 14.51 2.40
N ALA A 52 -0.86 14.37 1.15
CA ALA A 52 -2.27 14.46 0.74
C ALA A 52 -3.13 13.32 1.31
N ALA A 53 -2.55 12.13 1.52
CA ALA A 53 -3.25 10.99 2.08
C ALA A 53 -3.14 10.88 3.62
N GLU A 54 -2.49 11.84 4.29
CA GLU A 54 -2.26 11.86 5.73
C GLU A 54 -1.58 10.59 6.28
N VAL A 55 -0.63 10.05 5.51
CA VAL A 55 0.14 8.85 5.87
C VAL A 55 1.63 9.12 5.83
N SER A 56 2.40 8.25 6.47
CA SER A 56 3.85 8.29 6.35
C SER A 56 4.32 7.76 4.98
N MET A 57 5.43 8.28 4.45
CA MET A 57 6.04 7.72 3.23
C MET A 57 6.34 6.21 3.36
N PRO A 58 6.86 5.69 4.50
CA PRO A 58 7.00 4.24 4.69
C PRO A 58 5.68 3.46 4.53
N THR A 59 4.54 4.01 4.93
CA THR A 59 3.23 3.38 4.74
C THR A 59 2.91 3.22 3.26
N ILE A 60 3.22 4.21 2.44
CA ILE A 60 3.07 4.12 0.98
C ILE A 60 4.02 3.06 0.41
N TYR A 61 5.29 3.07 0.79
CA TYR A 61 6.25 2.06 0.34
C TYR A 61 5.86 0.63 0.76
N ALA A 62 5.32 0.44 1.96
CA ALA A 62 4.83 -0.85 2.43
C ALA A 62 3.60 -1.34 1.63
N LEU A 63 2.77 -0.42 1.12
CA LEU A 63 1.63 -0.76 0.25
C LEU A 63 2.07 -1.07 -1.19
N LEU A 64 3.09 -0.38 -1.69
CA LEU A 64 3.66 -0.61 -3.03
C LEU A 64 4.54 -1.86 -3.08
N ASN A 65 5.09 -2.29 -1.94
CA ASN A 65 5.86 -3.53 -1.80
C ASN A 65 5.03 -4.57 -1.02
N PRO A 66 4.11 -5.31 -1.67
CA PRO A 66 3.24 -6.21 -0.95
C PRO A 66 3.93 -7.35 -0.18
N ASN A 67 5.25 -7.59 -0.27
CA ASN A 67 6.01 -8.43 0.69
C ASN A 67 7.51 -8.11 0.65
N GLU A 68 8.10 -7.71 1.78
CA GLU A 68 9.55 -7.50 1.96
C GLU A 68 10.25 -8.76 2.54
N GLU A 69 9.72 -9.96 2.29
CA GLU A 69 10.35 -11.22 2.75
C GLU A 69 11.53 -11.65 1.85
N PHE A 70 11.85 -10.88 0.80
CA PHE A 70 12.82 -11.27 -0.23
C PHE A 70 14.27 -10.75 -0.04
N TYR A 71 14.58 -9.98 1.00
CA TYR A 71 15.93 -9.43 1.24
C TYR A 71 16.57 -9.87 2.58
N ARG A 72 16.40 -11.14 2.96
CA ARG A 72 17.21 -11.74 4.03
C ARG A 72 17.85 -13.03 3.50
N HIS A 73 19.10 -12.90 3.04
CA HIS A 73 20.04 -14.02 2.91
C HIS A 73 20.77 -14.24 4.24
#